data_AF-A0A7G9Z6P8-F1
#
_entry.id   AF-A0A7G9Z6P8-F1
#
_cell.length_a   1.000
_cell.length_b   1.000
_cell.length_c   1.000
_cell.angle_alpha   90.00
_cell.angle_beta   90.00
_cell.angle_gamma   90.00
#
_symmetry.space_group_name_H-M   'P 1'
#
loop_
_entity.id
_entity.type
_entity.pdbx_description
1 polymer ?
#
loop_
_entity_poly.entity_id
_entity_poly.type
_entity_poly.pdbx_seq_one_letter_code
_entity_poly.pdbx_strand_id
1 'polypeptide(L)'
;MKKQFLIVLAIGLIVLSGYMVAALGVDTSDKPDPVPDSNGTDQSSIWVNCTEEEKQADMCTADYNPVCGDNGKTYGNKCTACSSGEVNAWTVGECPSPVWVNCTEELKRAEVCTQEYDPVCGDNGKTYANKCTACSSGNVSAWTAGECPINDSSEKIAREFIENSDWYNAGPTPFNLTFVGLKPGPCTSCWTVTYEYQVVVPVIFVNGTPYLGDAEAPASNQS
;
A
#
# COMPACT_ATOMS: atom_id res chain seq x y z
N MET A 1 5.98 -88.42 -4.45
CA MET A 1 5.70 -88.43 -3.00
C MET A 1 4.98 -87.15 -2.63
N LYS A 2 3.76 -87.29 -2.06
CA LYS A 2 3.04 -86.41 -1.11
C LYS A 2 3.06 -84.89 -1.38
N LYS A 3 1.94 -84.31 -1.81
CA LYS A 3 0.94 -83.65 -0.94
C LYS A 3 1.59 -82.80 0.16
N GLN A 4 1.71 -81.49 -0.06
CA GLN A 4 1.29 -80.38 0.82
C GLN A 4 1.09 -79.14 -0.10
N PHE A 5 -0.09 -78.96 -0.69
CA PHE A 5 -1.22 -78.17 -0.20
C PHE A 5 -0.89 -76.70 0.14
N LEU A 6 -1.43 -75.82 -0.73
CA LEU A 6 -2.17 -74.59 -0.41
C LEU A 6 -1.47 -73.49 0.40
N ILE A 7 -1.15 -72.38 -0.29
CA ILE A 7 -1.50 -70.96 0.01
C ILE A 7 -0.51 -70.10 -0.81
N VAL A 8 -0.70 -70.05 -2.13
CA VAL A 8 -0.07 -69.02 -3.00
C VAL A 8 -1.09 -68.67 -4.09
N LEU A 9 -2.19 -68.02 -3.70
CA LEU A 9 -3.13 -67.38 -4.62
C LEU A 9 -3.66 -66.11 -3.95
N ALA A 10 -3.77 -65.03 -4.75
CA ALA A 10 -3.92 -63.62 -4.37
C ALA A 10 -2.60 -63.03 -3.86
N ILE A 11 -1.82 -62.29 -4.66
CA ILE A 11 -2.07 -60.87 -4.96
C ILE A 11 -1.42 -60.43 -6.30
N GLY A 12 -0.85 -61.34 -7.09
CA GLY A 12 0.17 -60.97 -8.09
C GLY A 12 -0.24 -60.68 -9.54
N LEU A 13 -1.52 -60.65 -9.96
CA LEU A 13 -1.86 -60.56 -11.39
C LEU A 13 -3.22 -59.89 -11.68
N ILE A 14 -3.36 -58.58 -11.48
CA ILE A 14 -4.33 -57.77 -12.24
C ILE A 14 -3.73 -56.38 -12.50
N VAL A 15 -2.81 -56.30 -13.45
CA VAL A 15 -2.60 -55.10 -14.27
C VAL A 15 -2.39 -55.60 -15.69
N LEU A 16 -3.06 -54.98 -16.66
CA LEU A 16 -3.14 -55.30 -18.10
C LEU A 16 -4.45 -55.97 -18.54
N SER A 17 -5.55 -55.21 -18.56
CA SER A 17 -6.31 -54.95 -19.80
C SER A 17 -7.54 -54.08 -19.52
N GLY A 18 -7.57 -52.94 -20.21
CA GLY A 18 -8.68 -52.04 -20.51
C GLY A 18 -9.92 -52.01 -19.61
N TYR A 19 -10.10 -50.90 -18.92
CA TYR A 19 -11.35 -50.14 -19.00
C TYR A 19 -11.03 -48.65 -18.83
N MET A 20 -11.39 -47.88 -19.85
CA MET A 20 -11.51 -46.42 -19.75
C MET A 20 -12.49 -46.09 -18.63
N VAL A 21 -12.07 -45.23 -17.70
CA VAL A 21 -13.02 -44.40 -16.96
C VAL A 21 -12.56 -42.96 -17.15
N ALA A 22 -13.38 -42.22 -17.90
CA ALA A 22 -13.26 -40.79 -18.09
C ALA A 22 -13.55 -40.07 -16.77
N ALA A 23 -12.78 -39.00 -16.56
CA ALA A 23 -13.11 -37.77 -15.82
C ALA A 23 -13.95 -37.90 -14.53
N LEU A 24 -13.31 -37.61 -13.40
CA LEU A 24 -13.57 -36.34 -12.70
C LEU A 24 -12.22 -35.86 -12.16
N GLY A 25 -11.67 -34.83 -12.80
CA GLY A 25 -10.74 -33.95 -12.11
C GLY A 25 -11.51 -33.31 -10.96
N VAL A 26 -11.09 -33.58 -9.74
CA VAL A 26 -11.37 -32.66 -8.65
C VAL A 26 -10.32 -31.58 -8.81
N ASP A 27 -10.68 -30.50 -9.49
CA ASP A 27 -10.01 -29.23 -9.29
C ASP A 27 -10.06 -28.95 -7.79
N THR A 28 -8.91 -28.99 -7.13
CA THR A 28 -8.78 -28.46 -5.76
C THR A 28 -8.61 -26.93 -5.79
N SER A 29 -9.18 -26.26 -6.79
CA SER A 29 -9.07 -24.82 -7.03
C SER A 29 -10.04 -23.99 -6.20
N ASP A 30 -11.03 -24.60 -5.56
CA ASP A 30 -11.84 -23.90 -4.56
C ASP A 30 -11.19 -24.05 -3.18
N LYS A 31 -10.14 -23.26 -2.91
CA LYS A 31 -9.95 -22.84 -1.51
C LYS A 31 -11.20 -22.04 -1.17
N PRO A 32 -11.95 -22.40 -0.11
CA PRO A 32 -13.06 -21.57 0.32
C PRO A 32 -12.51 -20.17 0.58
N ASP A 33 -13.18 -19.16 0.02
CA ASP A 33 -12.92 -17.77 0.41
C ASP A 33 -12.92 -17.71 1.95
N PRO A 34 -12.02 -16.91 2.56
CA PRO A 34 -11.92 -16.82 4.01
C PRO A 34 -13.31 -16.57 4.60
N VAL A 35 -13.81 -17.55 5.35
CA VAL A 35 -15.06 -17.46 6.09
C VAL A 35 -14.88 -16.35 7.12
N PRO A 36 -15.77 -15.35 7.20
CA PRO A 36 -15.69 -14.36 8.26
C PRO A 36 -15.80 -15.07 9.60
N ASP A 37 -14.79 -14.90 10.44
CA ASP A 37 -14.82 -15.42 11.80
C ASP A 37 -15.96 -14.74 12.57
N SER A 38 -16.73 -15.55 13.28
CA SER A 38 -17.93 -15.11 14.00
C SER A 38 -17.61 -14.32 15.28
N ASN A 39 -16.50 -13.57 15.31
CA ASN A 39 -15.97 -12.97 16.53
C ASN A 39 -15.82 -11.45 16.50
N GLY A 40 -16.51 -10.76 15.58
CA GLY A 40 -16.87 -9.35 15.75
C GLY A 40 -15.72 -8.37 15.98
N THR A 41 -14.49 -8.71 15.54
CA THR A 41 -13.40 -7.75 15.45
C THR A 41 -13.55 -7.02 14.14
N ASP A 42 -13.64 -5.69 14.23
CA ASP A 42 -13.68 -4.72 13.14
C ASP A 42 -12.84 -5.17 11.93
N GLN A 43 -13.50 -5.56 10.84
CA GLN A 43 -12.87 -6.08 9.62
C GLN A 43 -12.17 -5.00 8.79
N SER A 44 -11.88 -3.84 9.38
CA SER A 44 -11.30 -2.67 8.71
C SER A 44 -9.79 -2.78 8.48
N SER A 45 -9.10 -3.82 8.97
CA SER A 45 -7.63 -3.77 9.11
C SER A 45 -6.86 -5.03 8.68
N ILE A 46 -7.47 -6.02 8.01
CA ILE A 46 -6.72 -7.17 7.49
C ILE A 46 -6.36 -6.97 6.01
N TRP A 47 -5.10 -6.63 5.77
CA TRP A 47 -4.52 -6.57 4.43
C TRP A 47 -4.19 -7.99 3.95
N VAL A 48 -4.70 -8.34 2.77
CA VAL A 48 -4.45 -9.60 2.08
C VAL A 48 -3.52 -9.34 0.92
N ASN A 49 -2.36 -9.98 0.92
CA ASN A 49 -1.40 -9.85 -0.17
C ASN A 49 -1.88 -10.59 -1.42
N CYS A 50 -1.65 -9.98 -2.58
CA CYS A 50 -1.79 -10.63 -3.87
C CYS A 50 -0.78 -11.75 -4.03
N THR A 51 -1.24 -12.88 -4.56
CA THR A 51 -0.37 -13.98 -4.98
C THR A 51 0.18 -13.75 -6.38
N GLU A 52 1.30 -14.42 -6.70
CA GLU A 52 1.90 -14.33 -8.04
C GLU A 52 1.01 -14.89 -9.15
N GLU A 53 0.14 -15.85 -8.82
CA GLU A 53 -0.88 -16.38 -9.75
C GLU A 53 -1.94 -15.33 -10.05
N GLU A 54 -2.47 -14.65 -9.03
CA GLU A 54 -3.48 -13.59 -9.19
C GLU A 54 -2.95 -12.39 -9.99
N LYS A 55 -1.65 -12.06 -9.83
CA LYS A 55 -0.99 -11.01 -10.62
C LYS A 55 -0.90 -11.33 -12.11
N GLN A 56 -0.89 -12.62 -12.47
CA GLN A 56 -0.75 -13.09 -13.85
C GLN A 56 -2.09 -13.44 -14.50
N ALA A 57 -3.22 -13.16 -13.84
CA ALA A 57 -4.53 -13.46 -14.38
C ALA A 57 -4.85 -12.62 -15.63
N ASP A 58 -4.92 -13.28 -16.80
CA ASP A 58 -5.26 -12.64 -18.08
C ASP A 58 -6.73 -12.19 -18.17
N MET A 59 -7.63 -12.85 -17.43
CA MET A 59 -9.05 -12.55 -17.41
C MET A 59 -9.61 -12.66 -16.00
N CYS A 60 -10.46 -11.71 -15.62
CA CYS A 60 -11.23 -11.73 -14.38
C CYS A 60 -12.71 -11.90 -14.67
N THR A 61 -13.45 -12.52 -13.75
CA THR A 61 -14.92 -12.50 -13.80
C THR A 61 -15.42 -11.08 -13.57
N ALA A 62 -16.63 -10.79 -14.05
CA ALA A 62 -17.31 -9.50 -13.84
C ALA A 62 -18.08 -9.44 -12.51
N ASP A 63 -17.81 -10.37 -11.59
CA ASP A 63 -18.46 -10.40 -10.28
C ASP A 63 -18.04 -9.17 -9.47
N TYR A 64 -19.02 -8.52 -8.85
CA TYR A 64 -18.77 -7.32 -8.06
C TYR A 64 -18.74 -7.65 -6.58
N ASN A 65 -17.53 -7.94 -6.09
CA ASN A 65 -17.17 -8.18 -4.70
C ASN A 65 -16.03 -7.21 -4.36
N PRO A 66 -16.33 -5.93 -4.11
CA PRO A 66 -15.34 -4.88 -4.16
C PRO A 66 -14.24 -5.05 -3.11
N VAL A 67 -13.04 -4.61 -3.47
CA VAL A 67 -11.87 -4.60 -2.60
C VAL A 67 -11.17 -3.24 -2.69
N CYS A 68 -10.50 -2.85 -1.61
CA CYS A 68 -9.69 -1.64 -1.55
C CYS A 68 -8.22 -2.02 -1.66
N GLY A 69 -7.56 -1.57 -2.73
CA GLY A 69 -6.12 -1.76 -2.91
C GLY A 69 -5.29 -0.96 -1.92
N ASP A 70 -4.06 -1.40 -1.67
CA ASP A 70 -3.04 -0.66 -0.90
C ASP A 70 -2.67 0.70 -1.52
N ASN A 71 -3.05 0.92 -2.79
CA ASN A 71 -2.99 2.21 -3.47
C ASN A 71 -4.21 3.13 -3.23
N GLY A 72 -5.16 2.73 -2.38
CA GLY A 72 -6.36 3.51 -2.06
C GLY A 72 -7.42 3.55 -3.17
N LYS A 73 -7.34 2.67 -4.17
CA LYS A 73 -8.32 2.54 -5.26
C LYS A 73 -9.24 1.35 -5.04
N THR A 74 -10.54 1.55 -5.27
CA THR A 74 -11.53 0.48 -5.27
C THR A 74 -11.46 -0.31 -6.57
N TYR A 75 -11.40 -1.63 -6.45
CA TYR A 75 -11.47 -2.58 -7.56
C TYR A 75 -12.76 -3.40 -7.46
N GLY A 76 -13.29 -3.83 -8.61
CA GLY A 76 -14.57 -4.56 -8.66
C GLY A 76 -14.51 -5.91 -7.96
N ASN A 77 -13.35 -6.55 -7.96
CA ASN A 77 -13.06 -7.76 -7.18
C ASN A 77 -11.55 -7.97 -6.98
N LYS A 78 -11.19 -8.95 -6.12
CA LYS A 78 -9.79 -9.32 -5.82
C LYS A 78 -8.94 -9.64 -7.05
N CYS A 79 -9.51 -10.27 -8.08
CA CYS A 79 -8.80 -10.57 -9.32
C CYS A 79 -8.42 -9.27 -10.03
N THR A 80 -9.40 -8.39 -10.26
CA THR A 80 -9.15 -7.10 -10.94
C THR A 80 -8.20 -6.19 -10.17
N ALA A 81 -8.14 -6.32 -8.84
CA ALA A 81 -7.12 -5.66 -8.02
C ALA A 81 -5.74 -6.24 -8.33
N CYS A 82 -5.52 -7.51 -8.03
CA CYS A 82 -4.19 -8.12 -8.11
C CYS A 82 -3.63 -8.20 -9.55
N SER A 83 -4.48 -8.41 -10.56
CA SER A 83 -4.06 -8.46 -11.96
C SER A 83 -3.80 -7.07 -12.58
N SER A 84 -4.12 -5.99 -11.87
CA SER A 84 -3.87 -4.62 -12.37
C SER A 84 -2.38 -4.27 -12.48
N GLY A 85 -1.53 -4.94 -11.69
CA GLY A 85 -0.13 -4.56 -11.51
C GLY A 85 0.08 -3.25 -10.72
N GLU A 86 -0.99 -2.64 -10.21
CA GLU A 86 -0.95 -1.38 -9.46
C GLU A 86 -0.98 -1.56 -7.94
N VAL A 87 -1.29 -2.77 -7.45
CA VAL A 87 -1.47 -3.09 -6.02
C VAL A 87 -0.75 -4.38 -5.65
N ASN A 88 -0.27 -4.48 -4.41
CA ASN A 88 0.33 -5.70 -3.86
C ASN A 88 -0.50 -6.31 -2.74
N ALA A 89 -1.36 -5.53 -2.11
CA ALA A 89 -2.29 -5.97 -1.09
C ALA A 89 -3.66 -5.29 -1.25
N TRP A 90 -4.68 -5.90 -0.66
CA TRP A 90 -6.04 -5.39 -0.65
C TRP A 90 -6.75 -5.71 0.67
N THR A 91 -7.81 -4.98 0.97
CA THR A 91 -8.77 -5.29 2.04
C THR A 91 -10.19 -5.41 1.48
N VAL A 92 -11.06 -6.09 2.21
CA VAL A 92 -12.45 -6.33 1.79
C VAL A 92 -13.24 -5.01 1.78
N GLY A 93 -14.08 -4.83 0.76
CA GLY A 93 -14.95 -3.67 0.61
C GLY A 93 -14.36 -2.57 -0.26
N GLU A 94 -15.18 -1.57 -0.60
CA GLU A 94 -14.68 -0.39 -1.32
C GLU A 94 -13.71 0.41 -0.46
N CYS A 95 -12.79 1.14 -1.09
CA CYS A 95 -11.96 2.08 -0.34
C CYS A 95 -12.84 3.13 0.36
N PRO A 96 -12.47 3.52 1.59
CA PRO A 96 -13.13 4.63 2.26
C PRO A 96 -13.14 5.85 1.34
N SER A 97 -14.33 6.31 0.97
CA SER A 97 -14.43 7.57 0.25
C SER A 97 -13.96 8.69 1.18
N PRO A 98 -13.18 9.67 0.69
CA PRO A 98 -12.74 10.78 1.51
C PRO A 98 -13.97 11.52 2.05
N VAL A 99 -14.11 11.55 3.37
CA VAL A 99 -15.15 12.32 4.03
C VAL A 99 -14.67 13.76 4.09
N TRP A 100 -15.23 14.60 3.22
CA TRP A 100 -14.91 16.02 3.18
C TRP A 100 -15.58 16.75 4.35
N VAL A 101 -14.74 17.34 5.20
CA VAL A 101 -15.13 18.16 6.34
C VAL A 101 -14.87 19.62 6.00
N ASN A 102 -15.91 20.44 6.07
CA ASN A 102 -15.77 21.88 5.84
C ASN A 102 -15.00 22.56 6.98
N CYS A 103 -14.18 23.53 6.63
CA CYS A 103 -13.52 24.39 7.60
C CYS A 103 -14.55 25.24 8.36
N THR A 104 -14.44 25.24 9.69
CA THR A 104 -15.24 26.10 10.56
C THR A 104 -14.69 27.52 10.58
N GLU A 105 -15.53 28.51 10.88
CA GLU A 105 -15.11 29.92 11.01
C GLU A 105 -14.15 30.17 12.18
N GLU A 106 -14.10 29.24 13.14
CA GLU A 106 -13.09 29.23 14.21
C GLU A 106 -11.73 28.83 13.64
N LEU A 107 -11.65 27.69 12.94
CA LEU A 107 -10.40 27.21 12.35
C LEU A 107 -9.84 28.19 11.30
N LYS A 108 -10.70 28.81 10.49
CA LYS A 108 -10.27 29.82 9.50
C LYS A 108 -9.66 31.06 10.13
N ARG A 109 -10.06 31.42 11.35
CA ARG A 109 -9.55 32.60 12.08
C ARG A 109 -8.46 32.26 13.10
N ALA A 110 -8.04 31.00 13.17
CA ALA A 110 -6.98 30.60 14.08
C ALA A 110 -5.66 31.28 13.68
N GLU A 111 -5.14 32.14 14.56
CA GLU A 111 -3.83 32.79 14.39
C GLU A 111 -2.67 31.86 14.74
N VAL A 112 -2.93 30.89 15.64
CA VAL A 112 -1.94 29.92 16.12
C VAL A 112 -2.57 28.53 16.06
N CYS A 113 -1.83 27.57 15.52
CA CYS A 113 -2.19 26.15 15.51
C CYS A 113 -1.25 25.35 16.41
N THR A 114 -1.74 24.22 16.93
CA THR A 114 -0.89 23.22 17.56
C THR A 114 0.09 22.63 16.54
N GLN A 115 1.22 22.12 17.03
CA GLN A 115 2.22 21.43 16.21
C GLN A 115 1.98 19.91 16.16
N GLU A 116 0.77 19.45 16.48
CA GLU A 116 0.41 18.04 16.34
C GLU A 116 0.41 17.65 14.85
N TYR A 117 0.91 16.45 14.57
CA TYR A 117 0.93 15.89 13.23
C TYR A 117 -0.22 14.90 13.07
N ASP A 118 -1.37 15.43 12.66
CA ASP A 118 -2.59 14.70 12.31
C ASP A 118 -2.98 15.10 10.88
N PRO A 119 -2.28 14.57 9.85
CA PRO A 119 -2.29 15.13 8.52
C PRO A 119 -3.67 15.12 7.88
N VAL A 120 -3.94 16.17 7.09
CA VAL A 120 -5.17 16.31 6.31
C VAL A 120 -4.87 16.73 4.88
N CYS A 121 -5.72 16.31 3.95
CA CYS A 121 -5.68 16.72 2.56
C CYS A 121 -6.71 17.81 2.32
N GLY A 122 -6.26 19.01 1.95
CA GLY A 122 -7.14 20.11 1.56
C GLY A 122 -7.81 19.87 0.21
N ASP A 123 -8.95 20.51 -0.01
CA ASP A 123 -9.66 20.54 -1.31
C ASP A 123 -8.84 21.15 -2.45
N ASN A 124 -7.75 21.84 -2.12
CA ASN A 124 -6.74 22.32 -3.04
C ASN A 124 -5.67 21.26 -3.41
N GLY A 125 -5.81 20.02 -2.93
CA GLY A 125 -4.89 18.92 -3.20
C GLY A 125 -3.55 19.00 -2.46
N LYS A 126 -3.44 19.84 -1.42
CA LYS A 126 -2.22 19.97 -0.60
C LYS A 126 -2.38 19.31 0.77
N THR A 127 -1.34 18.58 1.19
CA THR A 127 -1.24 18.03 2.55
C THR A 127 -0.88 19.13 3.56
N TYR A 128 -1.59 19.15 4.67
CA TYR A 128 -1.35 20.03 5.82
C TYR A 128 -1.10 19.19 7.07
N ALA A 129 -0.25 19.69 7.97
CA ALA A 129 0.16 18.97 9.18
C ALA A 129 -1.03 18.63 10.10
N ASN A 130 -2.04 19.50 10.13
CA ASN A 130 -3.31 19.27 10.81
C ASN A 130 -4.43 20.15 10.25
N LYS A 131 -5.67 19.84 10.63
CA LYS A 131 -6.89 20.57 10.22
C LYS A 131 -6.85 22.08 10.51
N CYS A 132 -6.17 22.51 11.57
CA CYS A 132 -6.02 23.94 11.88
C CYS A 132 -5.18 24.62 10.81
N THR A 133 -3.98 24.09 10.54
CA THR A 133 -3.08 24.64 9.52
C THR A 133 -3.67 24.61 8.10
N ALA A 134 -4.53 23.64 7.80
CA ALA A 134 -5.28 23.61 6.55
C ALA A 134 -6.26 24.79 6.47
N CYS A 135 -7.17 24.89 7.43
CA CYS A 135 -8.26 25.85 7.39
C CYS A 135 -7.82 27.31 7.62
N SER A 136 -6.77 27.56 8.41
CA SER A 136 -6.23 28.91 8.62
C SER A 136 -5.38 29.41 7.45
N SER A 137 -5.05 28.54 6.48
CA SER A 137 -4.24 28.93 5.31
C SER A 137 -4.93 29.92 4.35
N GLY A 138 -6.26 30.10 4.49
CA GLY A 138 -7.07 30.97 3.63
C GLY A 138 -7.39 30.39 2.24
N ASN A 139 -6.77 29.27 1.85
CA ASN A 139 -6.90 28.65 0.53
C ASN A 139 -7.52 27.24 0.56
N VAL A 140 -8.10 26.86 1.70
CA VAL A 140 -8.76 25.55 1.90
C VAL A 140 -10.16 25.81 2.44
N SER A 141 -11.18 25.22 1.80
CA SER A 141 -12.56 25.34 2.27
C SER A 141 -13.08 24.05 2.91
N ALA A 142 -12.55 22.91 2.48
CA ALA A 142 -12.80 21.59 3.04
C ALA A 142 -11.53 20.74 3.06
N TRP A 143 -11.51 19.73 3.91
CA TRP A 143 -10.40 18.79 4.05
C TRP A 143 -10.90 17.37 4.29
N THR A 144 -10.09 16.37 3.99
CA THR A 144 -10.28 14.97 4.41
C THR A 144 -9.12 14.53 5.29
N ALA A 145 -9.35 13.56 6.16
CA ALA A 145 -8.28 12.99 6.98
C ALA A 145 -7.23 12.26 6.12
N GLY A 146 -5.97 12.28 6.56
CA GLY A 146 -4.83 11.68 5.86
C GLY A 146 -4.12 12.66 4.92
N GLU A 147 -2.92 12.27 4.47
CA GLU A 147 -2.18 13.03 3.46
C GLU A 147 -2.91 12.98 2.09
N CYS A 148 -2.67 13.98 1.23
CA CYS A 148 -3.16 13.91 -0.14
C CYS A 148 -2.51 12.76 -0.91
N PRO A 149 -3.25 12.10 -1.81
CA PRO A 149 -2.67 11.13 -2.74
C PRO A 149 -1.54 11.77 -3.55
N ILE A 150 -0.43 11.06 -3.66
CA ILE A 150 0.72 11.48 -4.46
C ILE A 150 0.36 11.31 -5.93
N ASN A 151 0.18 12.41 -6.65
CA ASN A 151 -0.15 12.41 -8.07
C ASN A 151 1.03 12.78 -8.99
N ASP A 152 2.19 13.11 -8.41
CA ASP A 152 3.41 13.42 -9.13
C ASP A 152 4.30 12.18 -9.25
N SER A 153 4.58 11.75 -10.49
CA SER A 153 5.48 10.64 -10.77
C SER A 153 6.88 10.84 -10.18
N SER A 154 7.39 12.08 -10.16
CA SER A 154 8.68 12.40 -9.54
C SER A 154 8.60 12.32 -8.02
N GLU A 155 7.48 12.68 -7.39
CA GLU A 155 7.31 12.48 -5.95
C GLU A 155 7.26 11.00 -5.59
N LYS A 156 6.48 10.22 -6.34
CA LYS A 156 6.39 8.77 -6.17
C LYS A 156 7.76 8.11 -6.28
N ILE A 157 8.51 8.42 -7.34
CA ILE A 157 9.87 7.91 -7.55
C ILE A 157 10.80 8.38 -6.43
N ALA A 158 10.68 9.62 -5.96
CA ALA A 158 11.50 10.11 -4.85
C ALA A 158 11.24 9.31 -3.58
N ARG A 159 9.98 9.05 -3.22
CA ARG A 159 9.62 8.26 -2.02
C ARG A 159 10.08 6.82 -2.11
N GLU A 160 9.85 6.15 -3.24
CA GLU A 160 10.33 4.78 -3.46
C GLU A 160 11.87 4.70 -3.37
N PHE A 161 12.59 5.67 -3.95
CA PHE A 161 14.04 5.74 -3.86
C PHE A 161 14.53 5.96 -2.43
N ILE A 162 13.82 6.79 -1.67
CA ILE A 162 14.07 7.08 -0.26
C ILE A 162 13.89 5.82 0.60
N GLU A 163 12.73 5.18 0.52
CA GLU A 163 12.37 4.01 1.35
C GLU A 163 13.27 2.79 1.08
N ASN A 164 13.70 2.62 -0.18
CA ASN A 164 14.55 1.48 -0.58
C ASN A 164 16.05 1.75 -0.48
N SER A 165 16.44 2.91 0.02
CA SER A 165 17.85 3.26 0.15
C SER A 165 18.51 2.63 1.39
N ASP A 166 19.83 2.48 1.32
CA ASP A 166 20.65 2.08 2.47
C ASP A 166 20.67 3.14 3.58
N TRP A 167 20.30 4.40 3.28
CA TRP A 167 20.28 5.47 4.28
C TRP A 167 19.05 5.36 5.20
N TYR A 168 17.91 4.87 4.70
CA TYR A 168 16.69 4.67 5.49
C TYR A 168 16.82 3.48 6.45
N ASN A 169 17.53 2.44 6.01
CA ASN A 169 17.76 1.21 6.78
C ASN A 169 19.02 1.26 7.66
N ALA A 170 19.79 2.34 7.58
CA ALA A 170 20.87 2.63 8.53
C ALA A 170 20.24 3.03 9.87
N GLY A 171 19.91 2.02 10.69
CA GLY A 171 19.55 2.20 12.09
C GLY A 171 20.59 3.06 12.83
N PRO A 172 20.24 3.48 14.05
CA PRO A 172 20.25 4.90 14.39
C PRO A 172 21.50 5.60 13.83
N THR A 173 21.31 6.45 12.83
CA THR A 173 22.21 7.60 12.71
C THR A 173 22.24 8.30 14.09
N PRO A 174 23.29 9.06 14.45
CA PRO A 174 23.34 9.74 15.76
C PRO A 174 22.12 10.64 16.06
N PHE A 175 21.23 10.83 15.08
CA PHE A 175 19.94 11.46 15.20
C PHE A 175 18.84 10.42 14.89
N ASN A 176 17.86 10.29 15.77
CA ASN A 176 16.66 9.47 15.55
C ASN A 176 15.82 10.17 14.46
N LEU A 177 16.16 9.94 13.20
CA LEU A 177 15.61 10.65 12.05
C LEU A 177 14.31 9.97 11.60
N THR A 178 13.18 10.51 12.05
CA THR A 178 11.87 10.13 11.50
C THR A 178 11.64 10.90 10.19
N PHE A 179 11.30 10.19 9.11
CA PHE A 179 10.87 10.83 7.86
C PHE A 179 9.55 11.57 8.11
N VAL A 180 9.54 12.88 7.87
CA VAL A 180 8.36 13.74 8.11
C VAL A 180 7.60 14.03 6.82
N GLY A 181 8.23 13.85 5.66
CA GLY A 181 7.59 14.06 4.37
C GLY A 181 8.54 14.61 3.30
N LEU A 182 8.03 14.62 2.07
CA LEU A 182 8.62 15.28 0.92
C LEU A 182 7.97 16.64 0.69
N LYS A 183 8.77 17.68 0.44
CA LYS A 183 8.27 18.98 0.00
C LYS A 183 8.79 19.32 -1.40
N PRO A 184 7.95 19.90 -2.29
CA PRO A 184 8.41 20.36 -3.60
C PRO A 184 9.53 21.38 -3.44
N GLY A 185 10.62 21.17 -4.17
CA GLY A 185 11.75 22.08 -4.26
C GLY A 185 11.54 23.17 -5.31
N PRO A 186 12.53 24.05 -5.51
CA PRO A 186 12.46 25.15 -6.48
C PRO A 186 12.49 24.69 -7.94
N CYS A 187 12.64 23.39 -8.21
CA CYS A 187 12.61 22.82 -9.55
C CYS A 187 11.38 21.91 -9.72
N THR A 188 10.89 21.77 -10.96
CA THR A 188 9.68 21.03 -11.34
C THR A 188 9.71 19.54 -11.00
N SER A 189 10.87 19.02 -10.58
CA SER A 189 11.08 17.62 -10.21
C SER A 189 12.14 17.54 -9.10
N CYS A 190 12.13 18.48 -8.14
CA CYS A 190 13.01 18.42 -6.98
C CYS A 190 12.15 18.22 -5.75
N TRP A 191 12.59 17.37 -4.84
CA TRP A 191 11.91 17.15 -3.57
C TRP A 191 12.90 17.34 -2.43
N THR A 192 12.45 17.75 -1.26
CA THR A 192 13.30 17.85 -0.08
C THR A 192 12.79 16.90 0.98
N VAL A 193 13.69 16.07 1.50
CA VAL A 193 13.43 15.21 2.65
C VAL A 193 13.59 16.07 3.90
N THR A 194 12.53 16.16 4.70
CA THR A 194 12.59 16.87 5.98
C THR A 194 12.60 15.89 7.15
N TYR A 195 13.51 16.12 8.08
CA TYR A 195 13.58 15.40 9.35
C TYR A 195 13.17 16.31 10.51
N GLU A 196 12.73 15.70 11.62
CA GLU A 196 12.31 16.40 12.84
C GLU A 196 13.40 17.37 13.37
N TYR A 197 14.68 17.05 13.14
CA TYR A 197 15.85 17.87 13.50
C TYR A 197 16.37 18.80 12.39
N GLN A 198 15.55 19.14 11.39
CA GLN A 198 15.87 20.13 10.34
C GLN A 198 17.06 19.78 9.43
N VAL A 199 17.43 18.50 9.30
CA VAL A 199 18.28 18.08 8.19
C VAL A 199 17.42 18.10 6.94
N VAL A 200 17.86 18.79 5.90
CA VAL A 200 17.17 18.85 4.61
C VAL A 200 18.07 18.24 3.56
N VAL A 201 17.63 17.14 2.96
CA VAL A 201 18.35 16.50 1.86
C VAL A 201 17.53 16.69 0.58
N PRO A 202 18.05 17.41 -0.43
CA PRO A 202 17.35 17.53 -1.70
C PRO A 202 17.45 16.22 -2.48
N VAL A 203 16.33 15.73 -2.98
CA VAL A 203 16.23 14.73 -4.04
C VAL A 203 16.15 15.47 -5.37
N ILE A 204 17.18 15.33 -6.18
CA ILE A 204 17.32 15.99 -7.49
C ILE A 204 17.15 14.93 -8.57
N PHE A 205 16.35 15.24 -9.59
CA PHE A 205 16.17 14.35 -10.73
C PHE A 205 17.06 14.78 -11.88
N VAL A 206 17.99 13.91 -12.28
CA VAL A 206 18.85 14.10 -13.45
C VAL A 206 18.47 13.04 -14.48
N ASN A 207 17.95 13.47 -15.62
CA ASN A 207 17.45 12.59 -16.69
C ASN A 207 16.39 11.57 -16.20
N GLY A 208 15.57 11.95 -15.22
CA GLY A 208 14.53 11.08 -14.63
C GLY A 208 15.04 10.14 -13.53
N THR A 209 16.34 10.09 -13.26
CA THR A 209 16.91 9.33 -12.15
C THR A 209 17.00 10.21 -10.90
N PRO A 210 16.47 9.78 -9.73
CA PRO A 210 16.61 10.52 -8.48
C PRO A 210 18.04 10.38 -7.90
N TYR A 211 18.53 11.46 -7.31
CA TYR A 211 19.80 11.51 -6.57
C TYR A 211 19.63 12.31 -5.29
N LEU A 212 20.27 11.90 -4.21
CA LEU A 212 20.43 12.76 -3.04
C LEU A 212 21.52 13.80 -3.33
N GLY A 213 21.18 15.07 -3.20
CA GLY A 213 22.18 16.13 -3.10
C GLY A 213 22.83 16.15 -1.71
N ASP A 214 23.90 16.92 -1.58
CA ASP A 214 24.60 17.07 -0.31
C ASP A 214 23.64 17.62 0.75
N ALA A 215 23.65 17.02 1.95
CA ALA A 215 22.86 17.49 3.07
C ALA A 215 23.32 18.91 3.45
N GLU A 216 22.46 19.90 3.33
CA GLU A 216 22.72 21.20 3.94
C GLU A 216 22.56 21.01 5.45
N ALA A 217 23.69 21.05 6.17
CA ALA A 217 23.66 21.12 7.63
C ALA A 217 22.85 22.38 8.02
N PRO A 218 22.02 22.31 9.07
CA PRO A 218 21.29 23.49 9.52
C PRO A 218 22.30 24.61 9.77
N ALA A 219 22.05 25.77 9.18
CA ALA A 219 22.83 26.96 9.46
C ALA A 219 22.79 27.18 10.97
N SER A 220 23.88 26.86 11.66
CA SER A 220 24.08 27.29 13.03
C SER A 220 24.00 28.80 12.98
N ASN A 221 22.99 29.39 13.63
CA ASN A 221 22.93 30.82 13.87
C ASN A 221 24.30 31.27 14.36
N GLN A 222 25.04 31.97 13.50
CA GLN A 222 26.25 32.66 13.90
C GLN A 222 25.80 33.85 14.74
N SER A 223 26.00 33.73 16.05
CA SER A 223 26.04 34.85 17.00
C SER A 223 27.48 35.22 17.29
#